data_AF-A0A1Z4EWG1-F1
#
_entry.id   AF-A0A1Z4EWG1-F1
#
_cell.length_a   1.000
_cell.length_b   1.000
_cell.length_c   1.000
_cell.angle_alpha   90.00
_cell.angle_beta   90.00
_cell.angle_gamma   90.00
#
_symmetry.space_group_name_H-M   'P 1'
#
loop_
_entity.id
_entity.type
_entity.pdbx_description
1 polymer ?
#
loop_
_entity_poly.entity_id
_entity_poly.type
_entity_poly.pdbx_seq_one_letter_code
_entity_poly.pdbx_strand_id
1 'polypeptide(L)'
;MAATSSKLPFLSDAEYELLVQVLSKRNPGLLEQVGAPGHLSGDDVEALTEVLIAEEFVSNLDENWDPTDYALRVEKLADDIKSRWLRLSGKSDGF
;
A
#
# COMPACT_ATOMS: atom_id res chain seq x y z
N MET A 1 -4.62 -14.41 -17.96
CA MET A 1 -4.20 -13.00 -18.04
C MET A 1 -3.20 -12.79 -16.92
N ALA A 2 -1.90 -12.78 -17.23
CA ALA A 2 -0.85 -12.60 -16.24
C ALA A 2 -0.16 -11.27 -16.54
N ALA A 3 -0.31 -10.32 -15.62
CA ALA A 3 0.48 -9.09 -15.58
C ALA A 3 1.02 -8.94 -14.16
N THR A 4 1.73 -9.95 -13.67
CA THR A 4 2.54 -9.86 -12.44
C THR A 4 3.90 -9.28 -12.82
N SER A 5 3.92 -7.97 -13.09
CA SER A 5 5.17 -7.22 -13.12
C SER A 5 5.13 -6.33 -11.89
N SER A 6 5.80 -6.78 -10.83
CA SER A 6 5.85 -6.10 -9.53
C SER A 6 6.53 -4.74 -9.70
N LYS A 7 5.73 -3.70 -9.97
CA LYS A 7 6.20 -2.32 -10.16
C LYS A 7 6.67 -1.67 -8.85
N LEU A 8 6.37 -2.30 -7.71
CA LEU A 8 6.97 -2.03 -6.42
C LEU A 8 7.92 -3.18 -6.09
N PRO A 9 9.22 -3.09 -6.47
CA PRO A 9 10.16 -4.20 -6.34
C PRO A 9 10.45 -4.57 -4.87
N PHE A 10 10.03 -3.71 -3.94
CA PHE A 10 10.15 -3.95 -2.51
C PHE A 10 8.93 -4.66 -1.90
N LEU A 11 7.85 -4.92 -2.65
CA LEU A 11 6.71 -5.72 -2.18
C LEU A 11 6.78 -7.15 -2.73
N SER A 12 6.37 -8.10 -1.89
CA SER A 12 6.13 -9.49 -2.28
C SER A 12 4.88 -9.59 -3.15
N ASP A 13 4.74 -10.66 -3.95
CA ASP A 13 3.54 -10.86 -4.78
C ASP A 13 2.25 -10.81 -3.96
N ALA A 14 2.21 -11.44 -2.79
CA ALA A 14 1.04 -11.43 -1.91
C ALA A 14 0.71 -10.02 -1.34
N GLU A 15 1.74 -9.22 -1.04
CA GLU A 15 1.57 -7.83 -0.58
C GLU A 15 1.02 -6.96 -1.72
N TYR A 16 1.54 -7.17 -2.94
CA TYR A 16 1.08 -6.48 -4.13
C TYR A 16 -0.35 -6.86 -4.50
N GLU A 17 -0.70 -8.15 -4.45
CA GLU A 17 -2.08 -8.62 -4.69
C GLU A 17 -3.07 -8.03 -3.68
N LEU A 18 -2.69 -7.93 -2.41
CA LEU A 18 -3.52 -7.28 -1.39
C LEU A 18 -3.68 -5.78 -1.68
N LEU A 19 -2.59 -5.09 -2.04
CA LEU A 19 -2.63 -3.68 -2.42
C LEU A 19 -3.56 -3.43 -3.61
N VAL A 20 -3.43 -4.24 -4.67
CA VAL A 20 -4.27 -4.16 -5.86
C VAL A 20 -5.73 -4.38 -5.51
N GLN A 21 -6.05 -5.35 -4.66
CA GLN A 21 -7.43 -5.60 -4.21
C GLN A 21 -8.03 -4.39 -3.47
N VAL A 22 -7.29 -3.82 -2.52
CA VAL A 22 -7.76 -2.65 -1.76
C VAL A 22 -7.95 -1.45 -2.67
N LEU A 23 -6.94 -1.12 -3.48
CA LEU A 23 -7.01 0.05 -4.36
C LEU A 23 -8.08 -0.10 -5.44
N SER A 24 -8.27 -1.29 -6.01
CA SER A 24 -9.35 -1.55 -6.97
C SER A 24 -10.73 -1.27 -6.38
N LYS A 25 -10.90 -1.48 -5.07
CA LYS A 25 -12.16 -1.29 -4.35
C LYS A 25 -12.35 0.14 -3.86
N ARG A 26 -11.30 0.77 -3.32
CA ARG A 26 -11.37 2.06 -2.63
C ARG A 26 -10.96 3.24 -3.51
N ASN A 27 -9.88 3.09 -4.27
CA ASN A 27 -9.32 4.19 -5.05
C ASN A 27 -8.63 3.70 -6.34
N PRO A 28 -9.40 3.42 -7.41
CA PRO A 28 -8.86 2.89 -8.66
C PRO A 28 -7.92 3.88 -9.38
N GLY A 29 -8.08 5.19 -9.16
CA GLY A 29 -7.16 6.19 -9.72
C GLY A 29 -5.76 6.08 -9.12
N LEU A 30 -5.67 5.81 -7.82
CA LEU A 30 -4.39 5.57 -7.14
C LEU A 30 -3.73 4.27 -7.60
N LEU A 31 -4.51 3.24 -7.94
CA LEU A 31 -3.99 2.01 -8.55
C LEU A 31 -3.28 2.27 -9.89
N GLU A 32 -3.83 3.16 -10.73
CA GLU A 32 -3.20 3.52 -12.01
C GLU A 32 -1.88 4.26 -11.78
N GLN A 33 -1.81 5.11 -10.76
CA GLN A 33 -0.59 5.84 -10.39
C GLN A 33 0.50 4.90 -9.87
N VAL A 34 0.17 3.99 -8.96
CA VAL A 34 1.10 2.96 -8.45
C VAL A 34 1.49 1.96 -9.56
N GLY A 35 0.61 1.79 -10.54
CA GLY A 35 0.83 1.00 -11.73
C GLY A 35 1.65 1.70 -12.81
N ALA A 36 2.00 2.99 -12.69
CA ALA A 36 2.81 3.67 -13.68
C ALA A 36 4.31 3.31 -13.50
N PRO A 37 5.09 3.15 -14.58
CA PRO A 37 6.53 2.99 -14.46
C PRO A 37 7.15 4.28 -13.88
N GLY A 38 7.66 4.22 -12.66
CA GLY A 38 8.22 5.37 -11.95
C GLY A 38 8.55 5.06 -10.49
N HIS A 39 9.13 6.02 -9.77
CA HIS A 39 9.30 5.97 -8.32
C HIS A 39 8.04 6.54 -7.66
N LEU A 40 7.55 5.91 -6.59
CA LEU A 40 6.47 6.51 -5.78
C LEU A 40 6.99 7.77 -5.09
N SER A 41 6.27 8.86 -5.23
CA SER A 41 6.51 10.09 -4.48
C SER A 41 6.12 9.92 -3.02
N GLY A 42 6.58 10.81 -2.14
CA GLY A 42 6.12 10.82 -0.75
C GLY A 42 4.62 11.01 -0.63
N ASP A 43 4.05 11.87 -1.48
CA ASP A 43 2.60 12.11 -1.59
C ASP A 43 1.84 10.83 -1.99
N ASP A 44 2.37 10.08 -2.96
CA ASP A 44 1.76 8.81 -3.39
C ASP A 44 1.74 7.79 -2.24
N VAL A 45 2.81 7.73 -1.44
CA VAL A 45 2.91 6.82 -0.28
C VAL A 45 2.01 7.26 0.86
N GLU A 46 1.86 8.57 1.07
CA GLU A 46 0.91 9.10 2.05
C GLU A 46 -0.53 8.76 1.64
N ALA A 47 -0.90 9.01 0.39
CA ALA A 47 -2.21 8.66 -0.16
C ALA A 47 -2.48 7.14 -0.07
N LEU A 48 -1.48 6.29 -0.35
CA LEU A 48 -1.60 4.85 -0.18
C LEU A 48 -1.86 4.45 1.27
N THR A 49 -1.12 5.06 2.20
CA THR A 49 -1.26 4.80 3.64
C THR A 49 -2.64 5.25 4.13
N GLU A 50 -3.12 6.39 3.66
CA GLU A 50 -4.46 6.91 3.97
C GLU A 50 -5.55 5.94 3.51
N VAL A 51 -5.52 5.49 2.25
CA VAL A 51 -6.50 4.53 1.73
C VAL A 51 -6.47 3.20 2.51
N LEU A 52 -5.28 2.67 2.79
CA LEU A 52 -5.13 1.41 3.52
C LEU A 52 -5.65 1.52 4.96
N ILE A 53 -5.30 2.58 5.68
CA ILE A 53 -5.64 2.72 7.10
C ILE A 53 -7.03 3.33 7.29
N ALA A 54 -7.27 4.53 6.75
CA ALA A 54 -8.49 5.28 7.03
C ALA A 54 -9.71 4.65 6.34
N GLU A 55 -9.55 4.13 5.12
CA GLU A 55 -10.68 3.60 4.37
C GLU A 55 -10.87 2.09 4.53
N GLU A 56 -9.79 1.29 4.45
CA GLU A 56 -9.92 -0.16 4.49
C GLU A 56 -9.77 -0.76 5.88
N PHE A 57 -8.73 -0.44 6.66
CA PHE A 57 -8.55 -0.99 8.01
C PHE A 57 -9.73 -0.67 8.93
N VAL A 58 -10.11 0.61 9.03
CA VAL A 58 -11.22 1.06 9.90
C VAL A 58 -12.55 0.41 9.48
N SER A 59 -12.77 0.21 8.18
CA SER A 59 -13.98 -0.46 7.68
C SER A 59 -14.06 -1.96 7.97
N ASN A 60 -12.94 -2.58 8.38
CA ASN A 60 -12.85 -4.03 8.61
C ASN A 60 -12.49 -4.35 10.07
N LEU A 61 -12.81 -3.45 11.00
CA LEU A 61 -12.87 -3.77 12.42
C LEU A 61 -14.13 -4.58 12.71
N ASP A 62 -14.10 -5.45 13.71
CA ASP A 62 -15.29 -6.16 14.15
C ASP A 62 -16.20 -5.30 15.04
N GLU A 63 -17.29 -5.90 15.54
CA GLU A 63 -18.29 -5.21 16.36
C GLU A 63 -17.73 -4.56 17.63
N ASN A 64 -16.59 -5.03 18.13
CA ASN A 64 -15.89 -4.49 19.29
C ASN A 64 -14.82 -3.45 18.93
N TRP A 65 -14.73 -3.04 17.66
CA TRP A 65 -13.66 -2.19 17.12
C TRP A 65 -12.27 -2.85 17.15
N ASP A 66 -12.21 -4.17 17.33
CA ASP A 66 -10.97 -4.93 17.25
C ASP A 66 -10.62 -5.23 15.77
N PRO A 67 -9.33 -5.23 15.41
CA PRO A 67 -8.92 -5.49 14.04
C PRO A 67 -9.09 -6.96 13.69
N THR A 68 -9.81 -7.21 12.59
CA THR A 68 -9.88 -8.56 12.01
C THR A 68 -8.53 -9.01 11.46
N ASP A 69 -8.37 -10.31 11.23
CA ASP A 69 -7.20 -10.88 10.53
C ASP A 69 -6.90 -10.17 9.20
N TYR A 70 -7.94 -9.75 8.48
CA TYR A 70 -7.80 -8.98 7.26
C TYR A 70 -7.30 -7.56 7.55
N ALA A 71 -7.90 -6.86 8.52
CA ALA A 71 -7.46 -5.53 8.92
C ALA A 71 -5.98 -5.52 9.35
N LEU A 72 -5.54 -6.50 10.14
CA LEU A 72 -4.13 -6.62 10.55
C LEU A 72 -3.17 -6.79 9.34
N ARG A 73 -3.59 -7.50 8.29
CA ARG A 73 -2.79 -7.63 7.06
C ARG A 73 -2.72 -6.31 6.30
N VAL A 74 -3.81 -5.56 6.26
CA VAL A 74 -3.87 -4.23 5.63
C VAL A 74 -3.01 -3.22 6.38
N GLU A 75 -3.09 -3.21 7.71
CA GLU A 75 -2.23 -2.37 8.57
C GLU A 75 -0.75 -2.69 8.35
N LYS A 76 -0.40 -3.98 8.41
CA LYS A 76 0.97 -4.43 8.15
C LYS A 76 1.46 -4.00 6.77
N LEU A 77 0.63 -4.13 5.74
CA LEU A 77 0.97 -3.70 4.39
C LEU A 77 1.27 -2.19 4.33
N ALA A 78 0.47 -1.37 5.00
CA ALA A 78 0.69 0.07 5.07
C ALA A 78 2.01 0.43 5.77
N ASP A 79 2.30 -0.22 6.91
CA ASP A 79 3.58 -0.04 7.61
C ASP A 79 4.77 -0.46 6.74
N ASP A 80 4.68 -1.62 6.09
CA ASP A 80 5.73 -2.15 5.21
C ASP A 80 6.00 -1.21 4.03
N ILE A 81 4.95 -0.68 3.38
CA ILE A 81 5.10 0.30 2.28
C ILE A 81 5.81 1.56 2.78
N LYS A 82 5.33 2.15 3.88
CA LYS A 82 5.89 3.38 4.43
C LYS A 82 7.35 3.19 4.89
N SER A 83 7.62 2.12 5.63
CA SER A 83 8.94 1.80 6.17
C SER A 83 9.95 1.45 5.09
N ARG A 84 9.54 0.74 4.03
CA ARG A 84 10.43 0.39 2.90
C ARG A 84 10.66 1.60 2.00
N TRP A 85 9.64 2.42 1.74
CA TRP A 85 9.80 3.68 1.01
C TRP A 85 10.75 4.63 1.74
N LEU A 86 10.57 4.85 3.05
CA LEU A 86 11.44 5.73 3.85
C LEU A 86 12.91 5.29 3.82
N ARG A 87 13.15 3.97 3.85
CA ARG A 87 14.51 3.40 3.71
C ARG A 87 15.13 3.65 2.33
N LEU A 88 14.31 3.68 1.28
CA LEU A 88 14.76 3.93 -0.09
C LEU A 88 14.94 5.43 -0.36
N SER A 89 14.03 6.28 0.13
CA SER A 89 14.08 7.74 -0.05
C SER A 89 15.16 8.39 0.83
N GLY A 90 15.36 7.89 2.05
CA GLY A 90 16.40 8.35 2.97
C GLY A 90 17.84 8.05 2.52
N LYS A 91 18.04 7.28 1.45
CA LYS A 91 19.37 7.03 0.86
C LYS A 91 19.81 8.13 -0.14
N SER A 92 18.93 9.09 -0.45
CA SER A 92 19.19 10.16 -1.44
C SER A 92 19.48 11.54 -0.85
N ASP A 93 19.42 11.75 0.47
CA ASP A 93 19.72 13.04 1.10
C ASP A 93 21.16 13.12 1.63
N GLY A 94 22.11 12.79 0.76
CA GLY A 94 23.54 12.84 1.04
C GLY A 94 24.28 13.55 -0.07
N PHE A 95 24.18 14.88 -0.10
CA PHE A 95 25.10 15.76 -0.82
C PHE A 95 25.52 16.92 0.06
#